data_AF-A0A941VRM3-F1
#
_entry.id   AF-A0A941VRM3-F1
#
_cell.length_a   1.000
_cell.length_b   1.000
_cell.length_c   1.000
_cell.angle_alpha   90.00
_cell.angle_beta   90.00
_cell.angle_gamma   90.00
#
_symmetry.space_group_name_H-M   'P 1'
#
loop_
_entity.id
_entity.type
_entity.pdbx_description
1 polymer ?
#
loop_
_entity_poly.entity_id
_entity_poly.type
_entity_poly.pdbx_seq_one_letter_code
_entity_poly.pdbx_strand_id
1 'polypeptide(L)'
;VQGKQIRLEFDQERNDHHGRLLAYVFLENGDMVNELLVKKGFARVLPKPPNLKHFSLLLDAQRRAMVERVGIWQKEPEKPERSYIGNSASYRFHSPTCSFGKAVSGQNRVLFESAYKAYWEGYSPCRQCKP
;
A
#
# COMPACT_ATOMS: atom_id res chain seq x y z
N VAL A 1 -16.40 7.27 -11.88
CA VAL A 1 -17.08 5.95 -12.00
C VAL A 1 -18.59 6.07 -11.96
N GLN A 2 -19.17 7.13 -11.41
CA GLN A 2 -20.62 7.31 -11.33
C GLN A 2 -21.31 7.18 -12.70
N GLY A 3 -22.39 6.40 -12.76
CA GLY A 3 -23.18 6.18 -13.98
C GLY A 3 -22.54 5.28 -15.04
N LYS A 4 -21.34 4.76 -14.82
CA LYS A 4 -20.67 3.85 -15.77
C LYS A 4 -20.89 2.39 -15.35
N GLN A 5 -21.00 1.49 -16.32
CA GLN A 5 -20.88 0.06 -16.02
C GLN A 5 -19.43 -0.24 -15.65
N ILE A 6 -19.27 -1.14 -14.70
CA ILE A 6 -17.97 -1.58 -14.21
C ILE A 6 -17.93 -3.10 -14.19
N ARG A 7 -16.74 -3.66 -14.39
CA ARG A 7 -16.46 -5.06 -14.13
C ARG A 7 -15.70 -5.18 -12.82
N LEU A 8 -16.19 -6.03 -11.93
CA LEU A 8 -15.49 -6.42 -10.72
C LEU A 8 -14.65 -7.66 -11.00
N GLU A 9 -13.39 -7.62 -10.64
CA GLU A 9 -12.51 -8.78 -10.66
C GLU A 9 -12.11 -9.14 -9.24
N PHE A 10 -12.39 -10.39 -8.86
CA PHE A 10 -12.08 -10.91 -7.55
C PHE A 10 -10.72 -11.59 -7.51
N ASP A 11 -10.19 -11.71 -6.30
CA ASP A 11 -9.03 -12.53 -5.99
C ASP A 11 -9.47 -13.75 -5.15
N GLN A 12 -8.53 -14.42 -4.48
CA GLN A 12 -8.78 -15.62 -3.67
C GLN A 12 -9.89 -15.42 -2.62
N GLU A 13 -9.81 -14.32 -1.86
CA GLU A 13 -10.85 -13.95 -0.89
C GLU A 13 -11.73 -12.82 -1.44
N ARG A 14 -13.05 -13.02 -1.43
CA ARG A 14 -14.02 -12.04 -1.95
C ARG A 14 -14.54 -11.07 -0.92
N ASN A 15 -14.48 -11.42 0.36
CA ASN A 15 -14.98 -10.58 1.44
C ASN A 15 -13.94 -10.53 2.55
N ASP A 16 -13.86 -9.39 3.23
CA ASP A 16 -13.12 -9.33 4.48
C ASP A 16 -13.98 -9.70 5.69
N HIS A 17 -13.37 -9.68 6.87
CA HIS A 17 -14.04 -9.99 8.14
C HIS A 17 -15.13 -8.98 8.53
N HIS A 18 -15.23 -7.83 7.86
CA HIS A 18 -16.31 -6.87 8.04
C HIS A 18 -17.44 -7.07 7.01
N GLY A 19 -17.37 -8.11 6.18
CA GLY A 19 -18.33 -8.39 5.11
C GLY A 19 -18.16 -7.52 3.88
N ARG A 20 -17.13 -6.66 3.81
CA ARG A 20 -16.90 -5.78 2.65
C ARG A 20 -16.42 -6.60 1.47
N LEU A 21 -17.02 -6.36 0.31
CA LEU A 21 -16.62 -6.99 -0.94
C LEU A 21 -15.26 -6.44 -1.41
N LEU A 22 -14.30 -7.32 -1.66
CA LEU A 22 -12.96 -7.02 -2.13
C LEU A 22 -12.86 -7.32 -3.62
N ALA A 23 -12.64 -6.29 -4.43
CA ALA A 23 -12.50 -6.44 -5.88
C ALA A 23 -11.58 -5.37 -6.47
N TYR A 24 -10.97 -5.70 -7.61
CA TYR A 24 -10.39 -4.74 -8.53
C TYR A 24 -11.48 -4.25 -9.47
N VAL A 25 -11.56 -2.93 -9.66
CA VAL A 25 -12.62 -2.31 -10.46
C VAL A 25 -12.06 -1.95 -11.83
N PHE A 26 -12.71 -2.45 -12.87
CA PHE A 26 -12.37 -2.17 -14.26
C PHE A 26 -13.50 -1.38 -14.94
N LEU A 27 -13.11 -0.39 -15.73
CA LEU A 27 -13.98 0.33 -16.65
C LEU A 27 -14.18 -0.45 -17.95
N GLU A 28 -15.19 -0.08 -18.74
CA GLU A 28 -15.47 -0.71 -20.04
C GLU A 28 -14.31 -0.63 -21.03
N ASN A 29 -13.50 0.43 -20.97
CA ASN A 29 -12.32 0.61 -21.82
C ASN A 29 -11.12 -0.25 -21.37
N GLY A 30 -11.27 -1.05 -20.30
CA GLY A 30 -10.21 -1.89 -19.76
C GLY A 30 -9.36 -1.24 -18.66
N ASP A 31 -9.56 0.05 -18.38
CA ASP A 31 -8.78 0.73 -17.33
C ASP A 31 -9.12 0.19 -15.94
N MET A 32 -8.08 -0.11 -15.16
CA MET A 32 -8.23 -0.45 -13.75
C MET A 32 -8.28 0.81 -12.88
N VAL A 33 -9.40 1.05 -12.20
CA VAL A 33 -9.58 2.21 -11.33
C VAL A 33 -8.56 2.23 -10.19
N ASN A 34 -8.25 1.07 -9.59
CA ASN A 34 -7.25 0.95 -8.53
C ASN A 34 -5.87 1.47 -8.98
N GLU A 35 -5.42 1.06 -10.17
CA GLU A 35 -4.14 1.51 -10.74
C GLU A 35 -4.15 3.01 -11.01
N LEU A 36 -5.24 3.52 -11.62
CA LEU A 36 -5.37 4.95 -11.91
C LEU A 36 -5.29 5.82 -10.65
N LEU A 37 -5.92 5.39 -9.54
CA LEU A 37 -5.86 6.09 -8.26
C LEU A 37 -4.43 6.13 -7.70
N VAL A 38 -3.74 5.00 -7.75
CA VAL A 38 -2.36 4.90 -7.25
C VAL A 38 -1.41 5.71 -8.13
N LYS A 39 -1.50 5.57 -9.46
CA LYS A 39 -0.67 6.28 -10.45
C LYS A 39 -0.81 7.80 -10.35
N LYS A 40 -2.01 8.31 -10.05
CA LYS A 40 -2.26 9.75 -9.83
C LYS A 40 -1.89 10.23 -8.43
N GLY A 41 -1.36 9.37 -7.56
CA GLY A 41 -0.98 9.71 -6.20
C GLY A 41 -2.16 9.95 -5.25
N PHE A 42 -3.35 9.42 -5.55
CA PHE A 42 -4.54 9.56 -4.69
C PHE A 42 -4.68 8.42 -3.68
N ALA A 43 -3.93 7.33 -3.85
CA ALA A 43 -3.95 6.17 -2.98
C ALA A 43 -2.54 5.58 -2.79
N ARG A 44 -2.36 4.83 -1.70
CA ARG A 44 -1.18 4.00 -1.44
C ARG A 44 -1.54 2.53 -1.62
N VAL A 45 -0.57 1.74 -2.06
CA VAL A 45 -0.69 0.29 -2.15
C VAL A 45 -0.69 -0.31 -0.75
N LEU A 46 -1.63 -1.23 -0.52
CA LEU A 46 -1.70 -2.06 0.68
C LEU A 46 -1.67 -3.54 0.28
N PRO A 47 -0.53 -4.23 0.38
CA PRO A 47 -0.50 -5.68 0.23
C PRO A 47 -1.28 -6.35 1.36
N LYS A 48 -2.18 -7.26 0.98
CA LYS A 48 -2.97 -8.05 1.93
C LYS A 48 -3.09 -9.49 1.41
N PRO A 49 -2.16 -10.39 1.79
CA PRO A 49 -2.28 -11.80 1.46
C PRO A 49 -3.62 -12.37 1.97
N PRO A 50 -4.25 -13.31 1.23
CA PRO A 50 -3.76 -13.91 -0.02
C PRO A 50 -4.05 -13.09 -1.30
N ASN A 51 -4.75 -11.96 -1.18
CA ASN A 51 -5.19 -11.14 -2.31
C ASN A 51 -4.08 -10.22 -2.84
N LEU A 52 -3.23 -10.77 -3.72
CA LEU A 52 -2.06 -10.09 -4.28
C LEU A 52 -2.01 -10.08 -5.81
N LYS A 53 -3.10 -10.49 -6.51
CA LYS A 53 -3.13 -10.67 -7.97
C LYS A 53 -2.51 -9.50 -8.76
N HIS A 54 -2.82 -8.26 -8.41
CA HIS A 54 -2.31 -7.06 -9.09
C HIS A 54 -1.27 -6.28 -8.30
N PHE A 55 -0.66 -6.89 -7.26
CA PHE A 55 0.25 -6.18 -6.37
C PHE A 55 1.44 -5.57 -7.12
N SER A 56 2.09 -6.32 -8.02
CA SER A 56 3.23 -5.83 -8.81
C SER A 56 2.86 -4.61 -9.65
N LEU A 57 1.73 -4.67 -10.36
CA LEU A 57 1.22 -3.58 -11.19
C LEU A 57 0.96 -2.32 -10.36
N LEU A 58 0.28 -2.47 -9.23
CA LEU A 58 -0.05 -1.36 -8.34
C LEU A 58 1.22 -0.77 -7.71
N LEU A 59 2.19 -1.60 -7.34
CA LEU A 59 3.46 -1.14 -6.79
C LEU A 59 4.26 -0.32 -7.79
N ASP A 60 4.30 -0.74 -9.06
CA ASP A 60 4.95 0.04 -10.12
C ASP A 60 4.24 1.37 -10.39
N ALA A 61 2.90 1.38 -10.36
CA ALA A 61 2.12 2.62 -10.42
C ALA A 61 2.45 3.56 -9.25
N GLN A 62 2.63 3.02 -8.04
CA GLN A 62 3.02 3.80 -6.86
C GLN A 62 4.42 4.39 -7.02
N ARG A 63 5.39 3.59 -7.46
CA ARG A 63 6.76 4.04 -7.72
C ARG A 63 6.79 5.20 -8.71
N ARG A 64 6.01 5.12 -9.80
CA ARG A 64 5.85 6.22 -10.76
C ARG A 64 5.30 7.48 -10.07
N ALA A 65 4.22 7.34 -9.30
CA ALA A 65 3.62 8.47 -8.57
C ALA A 65 4.59 9.11 -7.55
N MET A 66 5.45 8.30 -6.93
CA MET A 66 6.51 8.74 -6.01
C MET A 66 7.61 9.53 -6.74
N VAL A 67 8.10 9.02 -7.88
CA VAL A 67 9.13 9.70 -8.71
C VAL A 67 8.59 11.02 -9.27
N GLU A 68 7.36 11.00 -9.78
CA GLU A 68 6.70 12.18 -10.35
C GLU A 68 6.22 13.17 -9.28
N ARG A 69 6.31 12.80 -7.99
CA ARG A 69 5.85 13.58 -6.83
C ARG A 69 4.42 14.12 -7.03
N VAL A 70 3.48 13.25 -7.34
CA VAL A 70 2.06 13.62 -7.54
C VAL A 70 1.19 13.27 -6.33
N GLY A 71 0.13 14.06 -6.14
CA GLY A 71 -0.86 13.83 -5.07
C GLY A 71 -0.22 13.79 -3.69
N ILE A 72 -0.45 12.70 -2.94
CA ILE A 72 0.08 12.53 -1.58
C ILE A 72 1.61 12.45 -1.51
N TRP A 73 2.31 12.29 -2.64
CA TRP A 73 3.77 12.21 -2.72
C TRP A 73 4.46 13.57 -2.91
N GLN A 74 3.69 14.67 -3.00
CA GLN A 74 4.22 16.03 -3.10
C GLN A 74 4.88 16.51 -1.82
N LYS A 75 4.46 15.99 -0.67
CA LYS A 75 4.94 16.38 0.65
C LYS A 75 5.71 15.24 1.28
N GLU A 76 6.73 15.61 2.04
CA GLU A 76 7.43 14.66 2.89
C GLU A 76 6.52 14.17 4.04
N PRO A 77 6.84 13.02 4.66
CA PRO A 77 6.17 12.58 5.87
C PRO A 77 6.19 13.67 6.94
N GLU A 78 5.11 13.85 7.68
CA GLU A 78 5.02 14.88 8.73
C GLU A 78 6.01 14.67 9.87
N LYS A 79 6.42 13.41 10.11
CA LYS A 79 7.33 13.00 11.18
C LYS A 79 8.41 12.07 10.62
N PRO A 80 9.39 12.61 9.88
CA PRO A 80 10.44 11.78 9.33
C PRO A 80 11.31 11.23 10.46
N GLU A 81 11.52 9.91 10.45
CA GLU A 81 12.39 9.20 11.38
C GLU A 81 13.69 8.80 10.67
N ARG A 82 14.77 8.62 11.43
CA ARG A 82 16.07 8.18 10.87
C ARG A 82 16.06 6.73 10.39
N SER A 83 15.11 5.93 10.86
CA SER A 83 14.95 4.55 10.47
C SER A 83 13.52 4.08 10.72
N TYR A 84 13.14 3.01 10.04
CA TYR A 84 11.84 2.38 10.17
C TYR A 84 12.01 0.87 10.27
N ILE A 85 11.12 0.22 11.02
CA ILE A 85 11.09 -1.23 11.20
C ILE A 85 9.95 -1.80 10.35
N GLY A 86 10.27 -2.60 9.36
CA GLY A 86 9.35 -3.39 8.54
C GLY A 86 9.13 -4.79 9.09
N ASN A 87 7.93 -5.32 8.85
CA ASN A 87 7.58 -6.72 9.06
C ASN A 87 7.24 -7.37 7.72
N SER A 88 8.11 -8.24 7.20
CA SER A 88 7.96 -8.89 5.89
C SER A 88 6.74 -9.81 5.75
N ALA A 89 6.21 -10.33 6.87
CA ALA A 89 5.01 -11.18 6.84
C ALA A 89 3.73 -10.36 6.66
N SER A 90 3.68 -9.15 7.20
CA SER A 90 2.49 -8.26 7.14
C SER A 90 2.63 -7.08 6.20
N TYR A 91 3.85 -6.85 5.68
CA TYR A 91 4.24 -5.70 4.88
C TYR A 91 3.93 -4.35 5.54
N ARG A 92 3.93 -4.31 6.88
CA ARG A 92 3.78 -3.07 7.65
C ARG A 92 5.13 -2.55 8.06
N PHE A 93 5.28 -1.23 8.00
CA PHE A 93 6.44 -0.56 8.60
C PHE A 93 6.02 0.39 9.73
N HIS A 94 6.95 0.62 10.64
CA HIS A 94 6.72 1.21 11.95
C HIS A 94 7.81 2.23 12.28
N SER A 95 7.47 3.30 13.00
CA SER A 95 8.48 4.09 13.73
C SER A 95 9.22 3.19 14.74
N PRO A 96 10.52 3.42 15.00
CA PRO A 96 11.32 2.63 15.94
C PRO A 96 10.75 2.59 17.37
N THR A 97 9.96 3.60 17.74
CA THR A 97 9.36 3.70 19.08
C THR A 97 8.06 2.89 19.21
N CYS A 98 7.48 2.43 18.11
CA CYS A 98 6.20 1.72 18.08
C CYS A 98 6.28 0.36 18.77
N SER A 99 5.33 0.06 19.66
CA SER A 99 5.22 -1.23 20.35
C SER A 99 5.11 -2.41 19.38
N PHE A 100 4.28 -2.29 18.34
CA PHE A 100 4.18 -3.33 17.30
C PHE A 100 5.46 -3.49 16.50
N GLY A 101 6.17 -2.39 16.22
CA GLY A 101 7.47 -2.43 15.54
C GLY A 101 8.52 -3.16 16.38
N LYS A 102 8.55 -2.90 17.70
CA LYS A 102 9.44 -3.59 18.65
C LYS A 102 9.13 -5.09 18.75
N ALA A 103 7.85 -5.45 18.64
CA ALA A 103 7.38 -6.84 18.69
C ALA A 103 7.60 -7.63 17.38
N VAL A 104 8.08 -7.00 16.30
CA VAL A 104 8.41 -7.73 15.07
C VAL A 104 9.53 -8.72 15.34
N SER A 105 9.28 -10.01 15.05
CA SER A 105 10.24 -11.09 15.20
C SER A 105 11.49 -10.86 14.34
N GLY A 106 12.65 -11.32 14.80
CA GLY A 106 13.90 -11.16 14.05
C GLY A 106 13.84 -11.71 12.63
N GLN A 107 13.17 -12.84 12.43
CA GLN A 107 13.01 -13.49 11.11
C GLN A 107 12.22 -12.63 10.11
N ASN A 108 11.24 -11.85 10.57
CA ASN A 108 10.42 -11.01 9.70
C ASN A 108 10.86 -9.54 9.69
N ARG A 109 11.92 -9.19 10.43
CA ARG A 109 12.34 -7.81 10.60
C ARG A 109 13.12 -7.33 9.38
N VAL A 110 12.67 -6.23 8.81
CA VAL A 110 13.37 -5.48 7.76
C VAL A 110 13.63 -4.07 8.27
N LEU A 111 14.78 -3.47 7.95
CA LEU A 111 15.08 -2.09 8.31
C LEU A 111 15.05 -1.23 7.06
N PHE A 112 14.49 -0.02 7.18
CA PHE A 112 14.49 0.97 6.11
C PHE A 112 15.11 2.27 6.61
N GLU A 113 15.92 2.90 5.76
CA GLU A 113 16.55 4.20 6.00
C GLU A 113 15.56 5.37 5.90
N SER A 114 14.40 5.16 5.27
CA SER A 114 13.35 6.18 5.14
C SER A 114 11.97 5.56 4.91
N ALA A 115 10.92 6.33 5.21
CA ALA A 115 9.56 5.95 4.84
C ALA A 115 9.42 5.82 3.32
N TYR A 116 10.09 6.68 2.55
CA TYR A 116 10.11 6.60 1.08
C TYR A 116 10.60 5.22 0.61
N LYS A 117 11.70 4.71 1.17
CA LYS A 117 12.20 3.37 0.85
C LYS A 117 11.20 2.28 1.24
N ALA A 118 10.58 2.37 2.41
CA ALA A 118 9.56 1.41 2.82
C ALA A 118 8.37 1.37 1.83
N TYR A 119 7.86 2.53 1.42
CA TYR A 119 6.82 2.62 0.39
C TYR A 119 7.27 2.07 -0.96
N TRP A 120 8.52 2.34 -1.35
CA TRP A 120 9.12 1.87 -2.60
C TRP A 120 9.18 0.34 -2.69
N GLU A 121 9.47 -0.31 -1.56
CA GLU A 121 9.48 -1.77 -1.40
C GLU A 121 8.07 -2.37 -1.18
N GLY A 122 7.02 -1.54 -1.22
CA GLY A 122 5.63 -1.97 -1.14
C GLY A 122 5.09 -2.16 0.28
N TYR A 123 5.78 -1.64 1.29
CA TYR A 123 5.29 -1.67 2.66
C TYR A 123 4.31 -0.50 2.89
N SER A 124 3.34 -0.73 3.79
CA SER A 124 2.38 0.29 4.20
C SER A 124 2.58 0.69 5.67
N PRO A 125 2.29 1.93 6.05
CA PRO A 125 2.49 2.40 7.41
C PRO A 125 1.59 1.64 8.37
N CYS A 126 2.08 1.44 9.60
CA CYS A 126 1.26 1.00 10.70
C CYS A 126 0.14 2.01 10.99
N ARG A 127 -1.08 1.52 11.21
CA ARG A 127 -2.25 2.38 11.50
C ARG A 127 -2.16 3.08 12.86
N GLN A 128 -1.35 2.57 13.79
CA GLN A 128 -1.20 3.13 15.14
C GLN A 128 -0.14 4.23 15.21
N CYS A 129 1.12 3.93 14.86
CA CYS A 129 2.17 4.95 14.97
C CYS A 129 2.17 5.96 13.82
N LYS A 130 1.52 5.64 12.68
CA LYS A 130 1.41 6.51 11.49
C LYS A 130 2.73 7.24 11.19
N PRO A 131 3.80 6.46 10.99
CA PRO A 131 5.14 6.99 10.89
C PRO A 131 5.40 7.62 9.51
#